data_AF-K1RU89-F1
#
_entry.id   AF-K1RU89-F1
#
_cell.length_a   1.000
_cell.length_b   1.000
_cell.length_c   1.000
_cell.angle_alpha   90.00
_cell.angle_beta   90.00
_cell.angle_gamma   90.00
#
_symmetry.space_group_name_H-M   'P 1'
#
loop_
_entity.id
_entity.type
_entity.pdbx_description
1 polymer ?
#
loop_
_entity_poly.entity_id
_entity_poly.type
_entity_poly.pdbx_seq_one_letter_code
_entity_poly.pdbx_strand_id
1 'polypeptide(L)'
;MFNRLVKFRRGGDKYEDLDESNIDLDITDPAMKNIVNSGNSMEMSDNPEEVQPKETVESPDTEESYTLQQAIDAIGFGKFQVKLSILTGFAWMADAMEMMILAILSPALHCEWQLEGWQQASITTVVFAGMMCSSSLWGSISDKYGRKTELILCSVITCYFGILSAFAPNFVWILILRGLVGFGIGGAPQSVTLYSEFLPTASRATCVVLVEIFWAIGACFEVLLALVVMPWLGWQWLLGLSALPLLLFSICCYWLPESARYDITRGNVEKAIATLKRISFENGKPLPPGRLVEPTSKATSRGSMKDLFMPEFQKTTFFLWIIWLVAAFSYYGIVLMTTELFEISDGCHGSSVKVEQPCFVQCKGLTTSDYVDLTWTTFAEFPGLFVTVFLIERIGRKFTMGFEFFVFGVFVLLANICTSRPVLTFFLFVARAFISGAFQAAYVYTPEVYPTSMRAIGLGSCSMMARIGAIVTPFVAQVLLKESSYLAISTYGVISIVATGAAILLPIETKGKEMKVRLT
;
A
#
# COMPACT_ATOMS: atom_id res chain seq x y z
N MET A 1 26.56 -50.99 25.60
CA MET A 1 26.39 -52.22 24.81
C MET A 1 25.24 -53.00 25.45
N PHE A 2 24.27 -53.48 24.64
CA PHE A 2 22.99 -54.13 25.00
C PHE A 2 21.89 -53.21 25.58
N ASN A 3 20.62 -53.23 25.16
CA ASN A 3 19.95 -53.82 24.01
C ASN A 3 18.57 -53.13 23.82
N ARG A 4 18.11 -53.00 22.58
CA ARG A 4 16.75 -52.56 22.18
C ARG A 4 15.69 -53.58 22.63
N LEU A 5 14.47 -53.12 22.95
CA LEU A 5 13.22 -53.74 22.48
C LEU A 5 12.05 -52.75 22.54
N VAL A 6 11.43 -52.59 21.38
CA VAL A 6 10.23 -51.79 21.09
C VAL A 6 9.00 -52.60 21.45
N LYS A 7 7.94 -51.95 21.96
CA LYS A 7 6.58 -52.49 21.89
C LYS A 7 5.59 -51.40 21.47
N PHE A 8 5.13 -51.51 20.23
CA PHE A 8 3.99 -50.78 19.68
C PHE A 8 2.69 -51.23 20.37
N ARG A 9 1.77 -50.29 20.62
CA ARG A 9 0.33 -50.56 20.73
C ARG A 9 -0.40 -49.51 19.89
N ARG A 10 -1.27 -49.97 19.00
CA ARG A 10 -2.09 -49.18 18.06
C ARG A 10 -3.56 -49.54 18.30
N GLY A 11 -4.44 -48.56 18.13
CA GLY A 11 -5.90 -48.64 18.22
C GLY A 11 -6.38 -47.97 19.50
N GLY A 12 -7.07 -46.84 19.50
CA GLY A 12 -7.82 -46.17 18.45
C GLY A 12 -9.17 -45.85 19.07
N ASP A 13 -9.37 -44.60 19.50
CA ASP A 13 -10.69 -44.06 19.80
C ASP A 13 -10.67 -42.53 19.69
N LYS A 14 -11.86 -42.01 19.38
CA LYS A 14 -12.20 -40.72 18.78
C LYS A 14 -11.87 -39.53 19.68
N TYR A 15 -11.52 -38.41 19.04
CA TYR A 15 -11.65 -37.08 19.62
C TYR A 15 -13.14 -36.72 19.61
N GLU A 16 -13.72 -36.51 20.79
CA GLU A 16 -14.99 -35.81 20.96
C GLU A 16 -14.70 -34.41 21.50
N ASP A 17 -15.19 -33.42 20.75
CA ASP A 17 -15.23 -32.01 21.09
C ASP A 17 -16.09 -31.79 22.34
N LEU A 18 -15.58 -31.03 23.31
CA LEU A 18 -16.40 -30.52 24.41
C LEU A 18 -16.84 -29.10 24.05
N ASP A 19 -18.10 -29.00 23.62
CA ASP A 19 -18.86 -27.77 23.52
C ASP A 19 -19.10 -27.19 24.94
N GLU A 20 -18.59 -25.99 25.18
CA GLU A 20 -19.07 -25.13 26.26
C GLU A 20 -20.42 -24.53 25.85
N SER A 21 -21.51 -25.05 26.42
CA SER A 21 -22.73 -24.25 26.57
C SER A 21 -23.57 -24.68 27.78
N ASN A 22 -23.91 -23.68 28.58
CA ASN A 22 -25.00 -23.63 29.58
C ASN A 22 -24.80 -24.41 30.88
N ILE A 23 -24.26 -23.72 31.88
CA ILE A 23 -24.63 -23.98 33.28
C ILE A 23 -25.29 -22.71 33.82
N ASP A 24 -26.63 -22.70 33.70
CA ASP A 24 -27.49 -21.87 34.53
C ASP A 24 -27.48 -22.45 35.95
N LEU A 25 -27.00 -21.68 36.93
CA LEU A 25 -27.06 -22.04 38.34
C LEU A 25 -28.46 -21.69 38.87
N ASP A 26 -29.35 -22.69 38.87
CA ASP A 26 -30.64 -22.64 39.55
C ASP A 26 -30.47 -22.94 41.04
N ILE A 27 -30.88 -21.98 41.89
CA ILE A 27 -30.72 -22.00 43.34
C ILE A 27 -31.94 -22.67 43.96
N THR A 28 -31.97 -24.00 44.00
CA THR A 28 -32.84 -24.75 44.92
C THR A 28 -32.28 -26.15 45.21
N ASP A 29 -31.34 -26.27 46.16
CA ASP A 29 -31.02 -27.56 46.78
C ASP A 29 -30.81 -27.39 48.31
N PRO A 30 -31.50 -28.12 49.21
CA PRO A 30 -31.58 -27.80 50.64
C PRO A 30 -30.38 -28.25 51.52
N ALA A 31 -29.24 -28.64 50.95
CA ALA A 31 -28.17 -29.33 51.69
C ALA A 31 -27.04 -28.44 52.28
N MET A 32 -27.28 -27.15 52.53
CA MET A 32 -26.26 -26.25 53.11
C MET A 32 -26.83 -25.31 54.18
N LYS A 33 -27.48 -25.90 55.20
CA LYS A 33 -28.13 -25.17 56.31
C LYS A 33 -27.57 -25.49 57.70
N ASN A 34 -26.31 -25.90 57.79
CA ASN A 34 -25.58 -26.00 59.05
C ASN A 34 -24.21 -25.31 58.86
N ILE A 35 -23.83 -24.46 59.80
CA ILE A 35 -22.62 -23.59 59.87
C ILE A 35 -22.92 -22.08 59.66
N VAL A 36 -24.05 -21.56 60.16
CA VAL A 36 -24.13 -20.18 60.65
C VAL A 36 -25.10 -20.16 61.84
N ASN A 37 -24.58 -20.23 63.06
CA ASN A 37 -25.15 -19.64 64.29
C ASN A 37 -24.43 -20.18 65.54
N SER A 38 -23.40 -19.48 65.98
CA SER A 38 -23.12 -19.31 67.42
C SER A 38 -22.43 -17.98 67.63
N GLY A 39 -23.23 -16.98 67.99
CA GLY A 39 -22.72 -15.75 68.58
C GLY A 39 -22.21 -16.01 69.99
N ASN A 40 -21.25 -15.20 70.44
CA ASN A 40 -21.20 -14.71 71.80
C ASN A 40 -20.45 -13.37 71.85
N SER A 41 -21.12 -12.42 72.49
CA SER A 41 -20.72 -11.07 72.84
C SER A 41 -19.75 -11.04 74.03
N MET A 42 -18.76 -10.15 74.03
CA MET A 42 -18.22 -9.51 75.24
C MET A 42 -17.41 -8.25 74.91
N GLU A 43 -17.95 -7.13 75.39
CA GLU A 43 -17.38 -5.87 75.95
C GLU A 43 -16.12 -5.18 75.40
N MET A 44 -16.20 -3.85 75.51
CA MET A 44 -15.30 -2.78 75.04
C MET A 44 -14.23 -2.45 76.10
N SER A 45 -12.97 -2.36 75.70
CA SER A 45 -11.92 -1.69 76.49
C SER A 45 -10.93 -0.95 75.60
N ASP A 46 -10.72 0.32 75.94
CA ASP A 46 -9.82 1.29 75.31
C ASP A 46 -8.31 0.97 75.48
N ASN A 47 -7.54 1.60 74.58
CA ASN A 47 -6.11 1.98 74.62
C ASN A 47 -5.06 1.11 73.88
N PRO A 48 -3.96 1.75 73.41
CA PRO A 48 -3.49 1.62 72.02
C PRO A 48 -2.08 1.01 71.96
N GLU A 49 -1.79 0.12 71.00
CA GLU A 49 -0.41 -0.16 70.60
C GLU A 49 -0.32 -0.99 69.31
N GLU A 50 0.68 -0.61 68.49
CA GLU A 50 1.34 -1.37 67.43
C GLU A 50 0.57 -1.71 66.13
N VAL A 51 0.66 -0.77 65.17
CA VAL A 51 0.57 -1.10 63.73
C VAL A 51 1.87 -1.82 63.34
N GLN A 52 1.85 -3.15 63.29
CA GLN A 52 2.87 -3.92 62.59
C GLN A 52 2.74 -3.66 61.08
N PRO A 53 3.84 -3.39 60.34
CA PRO A 53 3.77 -3.33 58.89
C PRO A 53 3.43 -4.73 58.38
N LYS A 54 2.33 -4.85 57.61
CA LYS A 54 2.15 -6.00 56.73
C LYS A 54 3.33 -6.00 55.75
N GLU A 55 4.32 -6.83 56.03
CA GLU A 55 5.27 -7.30 55.04
C GLU A 55 4.44 -7.83 53.88
N THR A 56 4.43 -7.04 52.80
CA THR A 56 3.96 -7.52 51.51
C THR A 56 5.00 -8.54 51.13
N VAL A 57 4.65 -9.83 51.25
CA VAL A 57 5.43 -10.91 50.67
C VAL A 57 5.44 -10.62 49.17
N GLU A 58 6.48 -9.92 48.71
CA GLU A 58 6.86 -9.90 47.30
C GLU A 58 7.10 -11.36 46.94
N SER A 59 6.17 -11.93 46.18
CA SER A 59 6.41 -13.15 45.45
C SER A 59 7.66 -12.94 44.59
N PRO A 60 8.74 -13.73 44.79
CA PRO A 60 9.84 -13.72 43.84
C PRO A 60 9.29 -14.32 42.54
N ASP A 61 9.56 -13.65 41.42
CA ASP A 61 9.21 -14.05 40.04
C ASP A 61 7.88 -13.54 39.47
N THR A 62 7.60 -12.23 39.55
CA THR A 62 7.06 -11.58 38.33
C THR A 62 8.22 -11.35 37.38
N GLU A 63 8.52 -12.34 36.52
CA GLU A 63 9.43 -12.12 35.39
C GLU A 63 8.98 -10.84 34.67
N GLU A 64 9.85 -9.82 34.60
CA GLU A 64 9.58 -8.63 33.78
C GLU A 64 9.21 -9.12 32.38
N SER A 65 8.15 -8.55 31.79
CA SER A 65 7.70 -8.94 30.46
C SER A 65 7.48 -7.70 29.60
N TYR A 66 7.73 -7.86 28.30
CA TYR A 66 7.54 -6.79 27.33
C TYR A 66 6.88 -7.32 26.06
N THR A 67 6.15 -6.43 25.39
CA THR A 67 5.51 -6.70 24.09
C THR A 67 6.46 -6.45 22.92
N LEU A 68 6.16 -7.02 21.75
CA LEU A 68 6.96 -6.74 20.54
C LEU A 68 7.07 -5.25 20.23
N GLN A 69 5.97 -4.51 20.35
CA GLN A 69 5.94 -3.08 20.06
C GLN A 69 6.82 -2.29 21.05
N GLN A 70 6.78 -2.62 22.35
CA GLN A 70 7.65 -2.01 23.36
C GLN A 70 9.13 -2.30 23.10
N ALA A 71 9.47 -3.51 22.63
CA ALA A 71 10.85 -3.82 22.23
C ALA A 71 11.31 -2.96 21.06
N ILE A 72 10.49 -2.82 20.01
CA ILE A 72 10.81 -2.00 18.84
C ILE A 72 10.94 -0.52 19.23
N ASP A 73 10.04 -0.02 20.10
CA ASP A 73 10.08 1.36 20.58
C ASP A 73 11.31 1.64 21.46
N ALA A 74 11.72 0.69 22.31
CA ALA A 74 12.94 0.78 23.11
C ALA A 74 14.22 0.76 22.26
N ILE A 75 14.30 -0.12 21.25
CA ILE A 75 15.42 -0.14 20.30
C ILE A 75 15.42 1.14 19.45
N GLY A 76 14.25 1.69 19.12
CA GLY A 76 14.10 2.91 18.35
C GLY A 76 14.59 2.80 16.90
N PHE A 77 14.62 3.94 16.21
CA PHE A 77 15.07 4.05 14.83
C PHE A 77 16.60 4.10 14.75
N GLY A 78 17.19 3.32 13.86
CA GLY A 78 18.64 3.25 13.67
C GLY A 78 19.06 2.70 12.31
N LYS A 79 20.29 2.21 12.22
CA LYS A 79 20.91 1.75 10.96
C LYS A 79 20.14 0.60 10.30
N PHE A 80 19.56 -0.29 11.10
CA PHE A 80 18.77 -1.40 10.60
C PHE A 80 17.55 -0.91 9.82
N GLN A 81 16.78 0.04 10.37
CA GLN A 81 15.60 0.58 9.71
C GLN A 81 15.94 1.37 8.44
N VAL A 82 17.08 2.07 8.42
CA VAL A 82 17.55 2.74 7.19
C VAL A 82 17.89 1.73 6.09
N LYS A 83 18.64 0.66 6.42
CA LYS A 83 18.93 -0.41 5.45
C LYS A 83 17.66 -1.09 4.93
N LEU A 84 16.73 -1.37 5.84
CA LEU A 84 15.44 -1.97 5.49
C LEU A 84 14.60 -1.03 4.60
N SER A 85 14.61 0.27 4.90
CA SER A 85 13.94 1.29 4.09
C SER A 85 14.49 1.35 2.67
N ILE A 86 15.82 1.33 2.50
CA ILE A 86 16.44 1.30 1.17
C ILE A 86 16.05 0.04 0.40
N LEU A 87 16.08 -1.13 1.05
CA LEU A 87 15.75 -2.39 0.40
C LEU A 87 14.27 -2.48 -0.01
N THR A 88 13.36 -2.14 0.90
CA THR A 88 11.90 -2.11 0.60
C THR A 88 11.55 -0.99 -0.38
N GLY A 89 12.26 0.14 -0.31
CA GLY A 89 12.18 1.24 -1.27
C GLY A 89 12.58 0.81 -2.68
N PHE A 90 13.59 -0.05 -2.85
CA PHE A 90 13.92 -0.60 -4.18
C PHE A 90 12.79 -1.45 -4.78
N ALA A 91 12.04 -2.20 -3.97
CA ALA A 91 10.85 -2.90 -4.45
C ALA A 91 9.76 -1.93 -4.91
N TRP A 92 9.55 -0.85 -4.14
CA TRP A 92 8.58 0.19 -4.48
C TRP A 92 8.97 0.96 -5.75
N MET A 93 10.25 1.27 -5.90
CA MET A 93 10.83 1.88 -7.11
C MET A 93 10.61 1.01 -8.34
N ALA A 94 10.90 -0.29 -8.21
CA ALA A 94 10.72 -1.25 -9.29
C ALA A 94 9.24 -1.40 -9.70
N ASP A 95 8.33 -1.38 -8.72
CA ASP A 95 6.89 -1.39 -8.98
C ASP A 95 6.46 -0.14 -9.76
N ALA A 96 6.94 1.03 -9.35
CA ALA A 96 6.68 2.28 -10.05
C ALA A 96 7.16 2.24 -11.51
N MET A 97 8.33 1.65 -11.77
CA MET A 97 8.85 1.49 -13.14
C MET A 97 7.92 0.63 -14.01
N GLU A 98 7.49 -0.55 -13.54
CA GLU A 98 6.56 -1.42 -14.28
C GLU A 98 5.18 -0.78 -14.47
N MET A 99 4.78 0.16 -13.61
CA MET A 99 3.55 0.93 -13.80
C MET A 99 3.72 2.07 -14.81
N MET A 100 4.87 2.76 -14.80
CA MET A 100 5.13 3.89 -15.70
C MET A 100 5.48 3.45 -17.13
N ILE A 101 6.10 2.29 -17.31
CA ILE A 101 6.45 1.76 -18.64
C ILE A 101 5.21 1.60 -19.52
N LEU A 102 4.02 1.36 -18.95
CA LEU A 102 2.77 1.20 -19.71
C LEU A 102 2.41 2.43 -20.53
N ALA A 103 2.73 3.63 -20.05
CA ALA A 103 2.47 4.88 -20.75
C ALA A 103 3.36 5.08 -21.97
N ILE A 104 4.56 4.48 -21.96
CA ILE A 104 5.54 4.55 -23.05
C ILE A 104 5.37 3.37 -24.02
N LEU A 105 5.07 2.19 -23.47
CA LEU A 105 4.90 0.96 -24.23
C LEU A 105 3.66 1.00 -25.13
N SER A 106 2.53 1.53 -24.64
CA SER A 106 1.28 1.63 -25.41
C SER A 106 1.44 2.33 -26.77
N PRO A 107 1.96 3.58 -26.83
CA PRO A 107 2.12 4.28 -28.10
C PRO A 107 3.21 3.64 -28.98
N ALA A 108 4.27 3.08 -28.38
CA ALA A 108 5.30 2.38 -29.14
C ALA A 108 4.76 1.13 -29.88
N LEU A 109 3.96 0.30 -29.20
CA LEU A 109 3.36 -0.89 -29.80
C LEU A 109 2.27 -0.54 -30.82
N HIS A 110 1.58 0.60 -30.64
CA HIS A 110 0.63 1.10 -31.62
C HIS A 110 1.27 1.38 -32.96
N CYS A 111 2.44 2.02 -32.99
CA CYS A 111 3.15 2.26 -34.25
C CYS A 111 3.74 0.99 -34.86
N GLU A 112 4.30 0.11 -34.04
CA GLU A 112 4.93 -1.12 -34.52
C GLU A 112 3.92 -2.11 -35.12
N TRP A 113 2.78 -2.31 -34.45
CA TRP A 113 1.79 -3.32 -34.82
C TRP A 113 0.48 -2.75 -35.37
N GLN A 114 0.39 -1.44 -35.56
CA GLN A 114 -0.81 -0.74 -36.06
C GLN A 114 -2.06 -1.10 -35.25
N LEU A 115 -1.92 -1.12 -33.92
CA LEU A 115 -2.98 -1.54 -33.01
C LEU A 115 -4.15 -0.56 -33.00
N GLU A 116 -5.36 -1.05 -32.78
CA GLU A 116 -6.52 -0.18 -32.54
C GLU A 116 -6.49 0.41 -31.12
N GLY A 117 -7.18 1.53 -30.87
CA GLY A 117 -7.16 2.19 -29.56
C GLY A 117 -7.60 1.27 -28.40
N TRP A 118 -8.61 0.43 -28.62
CA TRP A 118 -9.06 -0.51 -27.58
C TRP A 118 -8.04 -1.62 -27.31
N GLN A 119 -7.21 -1.99 -28.30
CA GLN A 119 -6.12 -2.95 -28.13
C GLN A 119 -5.02 -2.36 -27.25
N GLN A 120 -4.63 -1.11 -27.49
CA GLN A 120 -3.72 -0.37 -26.59
C GLN A 120 -4.25 -0.31 -25.16
N ALA A 121 -5.51 0.13 -25.01
CA ALA A 121 -6.19 0.17 -23.71
C ALA A 121 -6.20 -1.17 -22.99
N SER A 122 -6.37 -2.27 -23.72
CA SER A 122 -6.37 -3.62 -23.15
C SER A 122 -5.02 -4.02 -22.56
N ILE A 123 -3.89 -3.60 -23.15
CA ILE A 123 -2.54 -3.90 -22.65
C ILE A 123 -2.32 -3.29 -21.26
N THR A 124 -2.75 -2.04 -21.08
CA THR A 124 -2.64 -1.37 -19.78
C THR A 124 -3.67 -1.90 -18.79
N THR A 125 -4.91 -2.12 -19.26
CA THR A 125 -6.03 -2.59 -18.42
C THR A 125 -5.75 -3.96 -17.81
N VAL A 126 -5.16 -4.90 -18.57
CA VAL A 126 -4.90 -6.26 -18.09
C VAL A 126 -3.88 -6.28 -16.95
N VAL A 127 -2.94 -5.32 -16.90
CA VAL A 127 -1.98 -5.18 -15.79
C VAL A 127 -2.72 -4.78 -14.52
N PHE A 128 -3.57 -3.76 -14.59
CA PHE A 128 -4.39 -3.33 -13.45
C PHE A 128 -5.38 -4.41 -13.00
N ALA A 129 -5.99 -5.13 -13.94
CA ALA A 129 -6.87 -6.25 -13.64
C ALA A 129 -6.12 -7.40 -12.96
N GLY A 130 -4.92 -7.74 -13.46
CA GLY A 130 -4.03 -8.74 -12.84
C GLY A 130 -3.67 -8.35 -11.41
N MET A 131 -3.31 -7.09 -11.19
CA MET A 131 -2.99 -6.54 -9.86
C MET A 131 -4.17 -6.60 -8.90
N MET A 132 -5.37 -6.26 -9.36
CA MET A 132 -6.60 -6.32 -8.55
C MET A 132 -6.88 -7.76 -8.11
N CYS A 133 -6.88 -8.70 -9.05
CA CYS A 133 -7.18 -10.11 -8.80
C CYS A 133 -6.13 -10.79 -7.89
N SER A 134 -4.86 -10.41 -7.99
CA SER A 134 -3.79 -11.05 -7.23
C SER A 134 -3.63 -10.51 -5.81
N SER A 135 -4.04 -9.28 -5.53
CA SER A 135 -3.86 -8.62 -4.21
C SER A 135 -4.34 -9.46 -3.01
N SER A 136 -5.50 -10.12 -3.14
CA SER A 136 -6.06 -10.98 -2.08
C SER A 136 -5.28 -12.29 -1.93
N LEU A 137 -4.78 -12.84 -3.05
CA LEU A 137 -3.94 -14.03 -3.05
C LEU A 137 -2.60 -13.75 -2.38
N TRP A 138 -1.94 -12.66 -2.74
CA TRP A 138 -0.68 -12.24 -2.13
C TRP A 138 -0.82 -11.92 -0.64
N GLY A 139 -1.91 -11.24 -0.22
CA GLY A 139 -2.21 -11.06 1.19
C GLY A 139 -2.35 -12.40 1.95
N SER A 140 -3.02 -13.39 1.35
CA SER A 140 -3.17 -14.73 1.94
C SER A 140 -1.84 -15.49 1.99
N ILE A 141 -1.00 -15.36 0.97
CA ILE A 141 0.35 -15.95 0.93
C ILE A 141 1.25 -15.30 1.99
N SER A 142 1.22 -13.98 2.12
CA SER A 142 2.00 -13.22 3.11
C SER A 142 1.63 -13.57 4.55
N ASP A 143 0.32 -13.76 4.82
CA ASP A 143 -0.17 -14.23 6.13
C ASP A 143 0.17 -15.71 6.38
N LYS A 144 0.23 -16.57 5.35
CA LYS A 144 0.47 -18.01 5.51
C LYS A 144 1.96 -18.40 5.51
N TYR A 145 2.76 -17.81 4.65
CA TYR A 145 4.16 -18.21 4.40
C TYR A 145 5.18 -17.16 4.85
N GLY A 146 4.71 -16.02 5.37
CA GLY A 146 5.55 -14.90 5.78
C GLY A 146 5.70 -13.84 4.69
N ARG A 147 6.08 -12.64 5.10
CA ARG A 147 6.16 -11.44 4.26
C ARG A 147 7.37 -11.53 3.35
N LYS A 148 8.51 -12.03 3.86
CA LYS A 148 9.73 -12.20 3.06
C LYS A 148 9.49 -13.15 1.90
N THR A 149 8.88 -14.30 2.17
CA THR A 149 8.61 -15.34 1.15
C THR A 149 7.71 -14.79 0.06
N GLU A 150 6.65 -14.08 0.44
CA GLU A 150 5.71 -13.48 -0.50
C GLU A 150 6.39 -12.42 -1.38
N LEU A 151 7.16 -11.49 -0.79
CA LEU A 151 7.89 -10.47 -1.54
C LEU A 151 8.87 -11.06 -2.55
N ILE A 152 9.61 -12.10 -2.18
CA ILE A 152 10.52 -12.78 -3.12
C ILE A 152 9.73 -13.41 -4.28
N LEU A 153 8.64 -14.11 -3.97
CA LEU A 153 7.83 -14.77 -5.00
C LEU A 153 7.21 -13.76 -5.97
N CYS A 154 6.62 -12.67 -5.47
CA CYS A 154 5.98 -11.68 -6.32
C CYS A 154 7.03 -10.96 -7.20
N SER A 155 8.18 -10.57 -6.64
CA SER A 155 9.27 -9.93 -7.40
C SER A 155 9.87 -10.83 -8.47
N VAL A 156 10.06 -12.13 -8.19
CA VAL A 156 10.57 -13.09 -9.18
C VAL A 156 9.56 -13.29 -10.32
N ILE A 157 8.27 -13.41 -10.00
CA ILE A 157 7.19 -13.52 -11.01
C ILE A 157 7.14 -12.28 -11.88
N THR A 158 7.13 -11.08 -11.29
CA THR A 158 7.11 -9.81 -12.01
C THR A 158 8.35 -9.68 -12.90
N CYS A 159 9.55 -9.99 -12.38
CA CYS A 159 10.79 -9.93 -13.16
C CYS A 159 10.80 -10.92 -14.33
N TYR A 160 10.35 -12.16 -14.11
CA TYR A 160 10.36 -13.21 -15.12
C TYR A 160 9.44 -12.88 -16.29
N PHE A 161 8.17 -12.54 -16.01
CA PHE A 161 7.22 -12.14 -17.05
C PHE A 161 7.52 -10.74 -17.61
N GLY A 162 8.18 -9.91 -16.80
CA GLY A 162 8.88 -8.66 -17.13
C GLY A 162 9.74 -8.81 -18.38
N ILE A 163 10.81 -9.58 -18.22
CA ILE A 163 11.80 -9.89 -19.26
C ILE A 163 11.15 -10.68 -20.41
N LEU A 164 10.29 -11.65 -20.11
CA LEU A 164 9.66 -12.47 -21.15
C LEU A 164 8.80 -11.63 -22.11
N SER A 165 8.23 -10.51 -21.64
CA SER A 165 7.46 -9.60 -22.50
C SER A 165 8.29 -8.90 -23.57
N ALA A 166 9.60 -8.75 -23.38
CA ALA A 166 10.50 -8.22 -24.41
C ALA A 166 10.53 -9.11 -25.67
N PHE A 167 10.25 -10.41 -25.50
CA PHE A 167 10.25 -11.40 -26.58
C PHE A 167 8.85 -11.67 -27.15
N ALA A 168 7.84 -10.86 -26.79
CA ALA A 168 6.47 -11.07 -27.27
C ALA A 168 6.38 -10.91 -28.80
N PRO A 169 5.96 -11.94 -29.55
CA PRO A 169 5.93 -11.89 -31.01
C PRO A 169 4.67 -11.23 -31.58
N ASN A 170 3.60 -11.09 -30.77
CA ASN A 170 2.34 -10.50 -31.20
C ASN A 170 1.54 -9.94 -30.01
N PHE A 171 0.43 -9.25 -30.36
CA PHE A 171 -0.48 -8.61 -29.42
C PHE A 171 -1.02 -9.55 -28.32
N VAL A 172 -1.39 -10.78 -28.66
CA VAL A 172 -1.99 -11.72 -27.67
C VAL A 172 -0.96 -12.12 -26.63
N TRP A 173 0.29 -12.37 -27.05
CA TRP A 173 1.37 -12.69 -26.12
C TRP A 173 1.71 -11.52 -25.20
N ILE A 174 1.81 -10.28 -25.73
CA ILE A 174 2.08 -9.13 -24.85
C ILE A 174 0.95 -8.95 -23.84
N LEU A 175 -0.32 -9.14 -24.25
CA LEU A 175 -1.48 -9.03 -23.37
C LEU A 175 -1.42 -10.04 -22.23
N ILE A 176 -1.15 -11.32 -22.52
CA ILE A 176 -1.05 -12.37 -21.50
C ILE A 176 0.12 -12.09 -20.56
N LEU A 177 1.31 -11.80 -21.10
CA LEU A 177 2.52 -11.60 -20.31
C LEU A 177 2.43 -10.36 -19.42
N ARG A 178 1.86 -9.26 -19.91
CA ARG A 178 1.60 -8.06 -19.11
C ARG A 178 0.54 -8.30 -18.04
N GLY A 179 -0.49 -9.10 -18.32
CA GLY A 179 -1.44 -9.55 -17.31
C GLY A 179 -0.77 -10.32 -16.16
N LEU A 180 0.20 -11.18 -16.48
CA LEU A 180 0.98 -11.92 -15.49
C LEU A 180 1.97 -11.04 -14.71
N VAL A 181 2.51 -9.99 -15.35
CA VAL A 181 3.27 -8.94 -14.64
C VAL A 181 2.38 -8.20 -13.65
N GLY A 182 1.18 -7.78 -14.07
CA GLY A 182 0.19 -7.19 -13.18
C GLY A 182 -0.17 -8.10 -12.01
N PHE A 183 -0.29 -9.41 -12.26
CA PHE A 183 -0.49 -10.40 -11.21
C PHE A 183 0.66 -10.36 -10.18
N GLY A 184 1.92 -10.30 -10.60
CA GLY A 184 3.07 -10.18 -9.69
C GLY A 184 3.11 -8.86 -8.91
N ILE A 185 2.84 -7.74 -9.57
CA ILE A 185 2.79 -6.38 -8.99
C ILE A 185 1.86 -6.28 -7.78
N GLY A 186 0.74 -7.01 -7.77
CA GLY A 186 -0.22 -6.98 -6.65
C GLY A 186 0.34 -7.36 -5.27
N GLY A 187 1.52 -8.00 -5.18
CA GLY A 187 2.22 -8.30 -3.92
C GLY A 187 3.15 -7.18 -3.42
N ALA A 188 3.58 -6.27 -4.30
CA ALA A 188 4.54 -5.22 -3.97
C ALA A 188 4.17 -4.34 -2.74
N PRO A 189 2.88 -4.00 -2.49
CA PRO A 189 2.49 -3.23 -1.30
C PRO A 189 2.85 -3.88 0.04
N GLN A 190 3.09 -5.19 0.09
CA GLN A 190 3.52 -5.87 1.31
C GLN A 190 4.92 -5.44 1.77
N SER A 191 5.72 -4.80 0.90
CA SER A 191 7.03 -4.26 1.25
C SER A 191 6.90 -3.12 2.26
N VAL A 192 5.91 -2.24 2.07
CA VAL A 192 5.57 -1.14 2.99
C VAL A 192 5.00 -1.71 4.29
N THR A 193 4.16 -2.75 4.22
CA THR A 193 3.65 -3.46 5.40
C THR A 193 4.80 -4.01 6.24
N LEU A 194 5.72 -4.76 5.62
CA LEU A 194 6.89 -5.33 6.28
C LEU A 194 7.75 -4.22 6.92
N TYR A 195 8.01 -3.14 6.19
CA TYR A 195 8.77 -2.00 6.72
C TYR A 195 8.08 -1.39 7.95
N SER A 196 6.76 -1.20 7.90
CA SER A 196 5.98 -0.62 9.01
C SER A 196 6.00 -1.45 10.29
N GLU A 197 6.14 -2.77 10.18
CA GLU A 197 6.22 -3.70 11.31
C GLU A 197 7.54 -3.58 12.10
N PHE A 198 8.60 -3.02 11.50
CA PHE A 198 9.90 -2.78 12.16
C PHE A 198 10.11 -1.33 12.62
N LEU A 199 9.11 -0.46 12.40
CA LEU A 199 9.21 0.96 12.72
C LEU A 199 8.66 1.27 14.13
N PRO A 200 9.39 2.10 14.91
CA PRO A 200 8.89 2.64 16.16
C PRO A 200 7.63 3.49 15.95
N THR A 201 6.73 3.50 16.93
CA THR A 201 5.45 4.20 16.87
C THR A 201 5.61 5.69 16.55
N ALA A 202 6.62 6.34 17.13
CA ALA A 202 6.86 7.78 16.97
C ALA A 202 7.30 8.19 15.55
N SER A 203 8.10 7.38 14.87
CA SER A 203 8.64 7.70 13.53
C SER A 203 7.92 6.98 12.39
N ARG A 204 7.01 6.05 12.70
CA ARG A 204 6.35 5.18 11.71
C ARG A 204 5.69 5.96 10.57
N ALA A 205 4.86 6.95 10.88
CA ALA A 205 4.11 7.69 9.88
C ALA A 205 5.04 8.44 8.90
N THR A 206 6.03 9.17 9.41
CA THR A 206 7.01 9.89 8.60
C THR A 206 7.81 8.93 7.71
N CYS A 207 8.26 7.81 8.25
CA CYS A 207 9.02 6.82 7.48
C CYS A 207 8.19 6.19 6.36
N VAL A 208 6.91 5.88 6.58
CA VAL A 208 6.03 5.34 5.53
C VAL A 208 5.85 6.36 4.40
N VAL A 209 5.63 7.64 4.72
CA VAL A 209 5.54 8.70 3.70
C VAL A 209 6.85 8.88 2.92
N LEU A 210 8.01 8.76 3.59
CA LEU A 210 9.31 8.87 2.92
C LEU A 210 9.59 7.73 1.94
N VAL A 211 8.96 6.55 2.10
CA VAL A 211 9.10 5.44 1.14
C VAL A 211 8.51 5.82 -0.22
N GLU A 212 7.53 6.71 -0.27
CA GLU A 212 6.91 7.18 -1.52
C GLU A 212 7.87 7.97 -2.41
N ILE A 213 8.97 8.49 -1.84
CA ILE A 213 10.05 9.10 -2.65
C ILE A 213 10.62 8.05 -3.63
N PHE A 214 10.70 6.77 -3.23
CA PHE A 214 11.16 5.72 -4.11
C PHE A 214 10.22 5.47 -5.30
N TRP A 215 8.92 5.72 -5.14
CA TRP A 215 7.98 5.68 -6.26
C TRP A 215 8.30 6.76 -7.29
N ALA A 216 8.47 8.01 -6.83
CA ALA A 216 8.84 9.14 -7.69
C ALA A 216 10.20 8.91 -8.37
N ILE A 217 11.18 8.32 -7.65
CA ILE A 217 12.47 7.91 -8.22
C ILE A 217 12.27 6.89 -9.34
N GLY A 218 11.46 5.85 -9.10
CA GLY A 218 11.20 4.81 -10.10
C GLY A 218 10.50 5.36 -11.33
N ALA A 219 9.51 6.23 -11.14
CA ALA A 219 8.81 6.88 -12.23
C ALA A 219 9.75 7.74 -13.10
N CYS A 220 10.59 8.58 -12.47
CA CYS A 220 11.56 9.38 -13.20
C CYS A 220 12.63 8.52 -13.88
N PHE A 221 13.10 7.48 -13.20
CA PHE A 221 14.12 6.58 -13.74
C PHE A 221 13.61 5.84 -14.98
N GLU A 222 12.35 5.39 -14.99
CA GLU A 222 11.74 4.73 -16.16
C GLU A 222 11.68 5.66 -17.38
N VAL A 223 11.26 6.91 -17.20
CA VAL A 223 11.18 7.88 -18.29
C VAL A 223 12.58 8.25 -18.81
N LEU A 224 13.56 8.42 -17.91
CA LEU A 224 14.96 8.65 -18.29
C LEU A 224 15.57 7.45 -19.02
N LEU A 225 15.24 6.23 -18.60
CA LEU A 225 15.65 5.01 -19.28
C LEU A 225 15.04 4.97 -20.69
N ALA A 226 13.75 5.30 -20.83
CA ALA A 226 13.10 5.38 -22.14
C ALA A 226 13.72 6.45 -23.06
N LEU A 227 14.07 7.64 -22.54
CA LEU A 227 14.77 8.70 -23.28
C LEU A 227 16.06 8.19 -23.94
N VAL A 228 16.80 7.31 -23.24
CA VAL A 228 18.08 6.77 -23.71
C VAL A 228 17.90 5.51 -24.56
N VAL A 229 16.94 4.64 -24.23
CA VAL A 229 16.81 3.31 -24.84
C VAL A 229 15.93 3.33 -26.08
N MET A 230 14.81 4.05 -26.05
CA MET A 230 13.81 4.02 -27.13
C MET A 230 14.37 4.48 -28.49
N PRO A 231 15.20 5.55 -28.59
CA PRO A 231 15.70 5.99 -29.89
C PRO A 231 16.70 5.04 -30.55
N TRP A 232 17.37 4.16 -29.79
CA TRP A 232 18.49 3.36 -30.28
C TRP A 232 18.19 1.86 -30.32
N LEU A 233 17.46 1.36 -29.32
CA LEU A 233 17.25 -0.06 -29.08
C LEU A 233 15.76 -0.46 -29.12
N GLY A 234 14.85 0.50 -28.97
CA GLY A 234 13.40 0.27 -29.04
C GLY A 234 12.78 -0.37 -27.78
N TRP A 235 11.51 -0.73 -27.90
CA TRP A 235 10.64 -1.10 -26.76
C TRP A 235 11.02 -2.44 -26.09
N GLN A 236 11.59 -3.38 -26.84
CA GLN A 236 11.98 -4.70 -26.30
C GLN A 236 13.08 -4.56 -25.23
N TRP A 237 14.08 -3.72 -25.53
CA TRP A 237 15.17 -3.45 -24.59
C TRP A 237 14.71 -2.61 -23.41
N LEU A 238 13.72 -1.73 -23.60
CA LEU A 238 13.12 -1.00 -22.48
C LEU A 238 12.50 -1.99 -21.48
N LEU A 239 11.63 -2.91 -21.93
CA LEU A 239 11.05 -3.95 -21.07
C LEU A 239 12.09 -4.81 -20.35
N GLY A 240 13.14 -5.22 -21.07
CA GLY A 240 14.21 -6.04 -20.48
C GLY A 240 15.03 -5.29 -19.42
N LEU A 241 15.37 -4.02 -19.67
CA LEU A 241 16.17 -3.20 -18.76
C LEU A 241 15.36 -2.72 -17.54
N SER A 242 14.07 -2.41 -17.73
CA SER A 242 13.18 -2.00 -16.64
C SER A 242 12.93 -3.09 -15.61
N ALA A 243 13.11 -4.36 -15.97
CA ALA A 243 13.03 -5.50 -15.05
C ALA A 243 14.31 -5.70 -14.19
N LEU A 244 15.44 -5.04 -14.50
CA LEU A 244 16.70 -5.22 -13.79
C LEU A 244 16.64 -4.86 -12.29
N PRO A 245 15.99 -3.76 -11.87
CA PRO A 245 15.86 -3.43 -10.45
C PRO A 245 15.12 -4.50 -9.64
N LEU A 246 14.12 -5.19 -10.24
CA LEU A 246 13.45 -6.33 -9.59
C LEU A 246 14.39 -7.52 -9.40
N LEU A 247 15.25 -7.77 -10.38
CA LEU A 247 16.27 -8.83 -10.30
C LEU A 247 17.28 -8.51 -9.18
N LEU A 248 17.75 -7.28 -9.11
CA LEU A 248 18.64 -6.81 -8.05
C LEU A 248 17.96 -6.90 -6.67
N PHE A 249 16.70 -6.47 -6.55
CA PHE A 249 15.93 -6.60 -5.33
C PHE A 249 15.79 -8.06 -4.89
N SER A 250 15.46 -8.96 -5.82
CA SER A 250 15.31 -10.40 -5.55
C SER A 250 16.61 -11.03 -5.03
N ILE A 251 17.78 -10.59 -5.54
CA ILE A 251 19.09 -11.00 -5.02
C ILE A 251 19.34 -10.39 -3.64
N CYS A 252 19.03 -9.12 -3.43
CA CYS A 252 19.24 -8.45 -2.13
C CYS A 252 18.28 -8.94 -1.02
N CYS A 253 17.17 -9.60 -1.38
CA CYS A 253 16.22 -10.18 -0.43
C CYS A 253 16.79 -11.26 0.50
N TYR A 254 17.97 -11.82 0.21
CA TYR A 254 18.66 -12.71 1.16
C TYR A 254 18.88 -12.03 2.52
N TRP A 255 19.20 -10.73 2.53
CA TRP A 255 19.41 -9.97 3.76
C TRP A 255 18.12 -9.63 4.52
N LEU A 256 16.98 -9.61 3.81
CA LEU A 256 15.66 -9.23 4.33
C LEU A 256 15.27 -10.19 5.48
N PRO A 257 14.99 -9.69 6.69
CA PRO A 257 14.47 -10.51 7.77
C PRO A 257 12.98 -10.79 7.58
N GLU A 258 12.51 -11.89 8.13
CA GLU A 258 11.07 -12.15 8.25
C GLU A 258 10.48 -11.30 9.38
N SER A 259 9.19 -10.98 9.27
CA SER A 259 8.47 -10.20 10.28
C SER A 259 8.52 -10.87 11.66
N ALA A 260 9.02 -10.13 12.66
CA ALA A 260 8.98 -10.58 14.05
C ALA A 260 7.54 -10.81 14.54
N ARG A 261 6.58 -10.02 14.03
CA ARG A 261 5.16 -10.17 14.34
C ARG A 261 4.60 -11.46 13.76
N TYR A 262 4.94 -11.78 12.52
CA TYR A 262 4.57 -13.05 11.90
C TYR A 262 5.10 -14.25 12.70
N ASP A 263 6.39 -14.23 13.08
CA ASP A 263 7.00 -15.31 13.84
C ASP A 263 6.31 -15.54 15.20
N ILE A 264 5.97 -14.48 15.93
CA ILE A 264 5.21 -14.57 17.18
C ILE A 264 3.83 -15.19 16.95
N THR A 265 3.08 -14.72 15.94
CA THR A 265 1.73 -15.25 15.64
C THR A 265 1.74 -16.72 15.23
N ARG A 266 2.86 -17.21 14.69
CA ARG A 266 3.09 -18.62 14.37
C ARG A 266 3.55 -19.47 15.57
N GLY A 267 3.78 -18.85 16.73
CA GLY A 267 4.33 -19.51 17.91
C GLY A 267 5.86 -19.65 17.91
N ASN A 268 6.55 -19.11 16.91
CA ASN A 268 8.01 -19.18 16.76
C ASN A 268 8.71 -18.05 17.53
N VAL A 269 8.48 -17.96 18.84
CA VAL A 269 8.99 -16.86 19.69
C VAL A 269 10.52 -16.74 19.64
N GLU A 270 11.24 -17.87 19.54
CA GLU A 270 12.71 -17.88 19.44
C GLU A 270 13.24 -17.14 18.21
N LYS A 271 12.57 -17.28 17.05
CA LYS A 271 12.94 -16.58 15.81
C LYS A 271 12.68 -15.08 15.93
N ALA A 272 11.55 -14.71 16.53
CA ALA A 272 11.23 -13.32 16.79
C ALA A 272 12.28 -12.65 17.70
N ILE A 273 12.70 -13.32 18.77
CA ILE A 273 13.77 -12.85 19.66
C ILE A 273 15.11 -12.75 18.91
N ALA A 274 15.46 -13.72 18.05
CA ALA A 274 16.68 -13.66 17.24
C ALA A 274 16.67 -12.44 16.29
N THR A 275 15.53 -12.16 15.66
CA THR A 275 15.34 -10.96 14.84
C THR A 275 15.50 -9.69 15.68
N LEU A 276 14.85 -9.60 16.85
CA LEU A 276 14.99 -8.45 17.76
C LEU A 276 16.43 -8.24 18.24
N LYS A 277 17.17 -9.31 18.56
CA LYS A 277 18.59 -9.26 18.92
C LYS A 277 19.44 -8.72 17.78
N ARG A 278 19.16 -9.11 16.53
CA ARG A 278 19.84 -8.56 15.36
C ARG A 278 19.59 -7.05 15.21
N ILE A 279 18.35 -6.59 15.39
CA ILE A 279 18.00 -5.17 15.31
C ILE A 279 18.71 -4.39 16.43
N SER A 280 18.66 -4.91 17.66
CA SER A 280 19.35 -4.35 18.82
C SER A 280 20.85 -4.21 18.59
N PHE A 281 21.50 -5.25 18.04
CA PHE A 281 22.92 -5.23 17.69
C PHE A 281 23.25 -4.19 16.61
N GLU A 282 22.50 -4.15 15.51
CA GLU A 282 22.74 -3.20 14.41
C GLU A 282 22.47 -1.74 14.81
N ASN A 283 21.52 -1.50 15.71
CA ASN A 283 21.20 -0.18 16.22
C ASN A 283 22.04 0.25 17.43
N GLY A 284 22.78 -0.68 18.05
CA GLY A 284 23.62 -0.41 19.21
C GLY A 284 22.82 -0.05 20.48
N LYS A 285 21.58 -0.54 20.60
CA LYS A 285 20.69 -0.26 21.74
C LYS A 285 20.20 -1.55 22.38
N PRO A 286 20.18 -1.67 23.71
CA PRO A 286 19.83 -2.91 24.40
C PRO A 286 18.35 -3.25 24.23
N LEU A 287 18.03 -4.54 24.28
CA LEU A 287 16.65 -5.00 24.43
C LEU A 287 16.15 -4.70 25.85
N PRO A 288 14.85 -4.43 26.04
CA PRO A 288 14.28 -4.32 27.37
C PRO A 288 14.49 -5.63 28.15
N PRO A 289 14.70 -5.55 29.48
CA PRO A 289 14.79 -6.73 30.32
C PRO A 289 13.45 -7.46 30.34
N GLY A 290 13.50 -8.79 30.45
CA GLY A 290 12.31 -9.61 30.57
C GLY A 290 12.03 -10.59 29.44
N ARG A 291 10.87 -11.25 29.52
CA ARG A 291 10.37 -12.20 28.52
C ARG A 291 9.45 -11.51 27.53
N LEU A 292 9.66 -11.80 26.24
CA LEU A 292 8.73 -11.38 25.19
C LEU A 292 7.40 -12.11 25.38
N VAL A 293 6.40 -11.36 25.81
CA VAL A 293 5.02 -11.82 25.95
C VAL A 293 4.15 -10.89 25.13
N GLU A 294 3.66 -11.41 24.01
CA GLU A 294 2.54 -10.75 23.35
C GLU A 294 1.32 -11.06 24.20
N PRO A 295 0.56 -10.06 24.70
CA PRO A 295 -0.71 -10.36 25.32
C PRO A 295 -1.48 -11.22 24.31
N THR A 296 -2.05 -12.34 24.79
CA THR A 296 -3.07 -13.07 24.05
C THR A 296 -4.27 -12.14 23.97
N SER A 297 -4.15 -11.09 23.16
CA SER A 297 -5.27 -10.29 22.71
C SER A 297 -6.20 -11.34 22.16
N LYS A 298 -7.31 -11.60 22.87
CA LYS A 298 -8.52 -12.18 22.27
C LYS A 298 -8.61 -11.46 20.96
N ALA A 299 -8.21 -12.12 19.86
CA ALA A 299 -7.86 -11.45 18.62
C ALA A 299 -8.94 -10.41 18.38
N THR A 300 -8.64 -9.11 18.57
CA THR A 300 -9.67 -8.07 18.46
C THR A 300 -10.32 -8.36 17.14
N SER A 301 -11.57 -8.85 17.14
CA SER A 301 -12.06 -9.67 16.04
C SER A 301 -11.78 -8.89 14.78
N ARG A 302 -10.97 -9.44 13.86
CA ARG A 302 -10.71 -8.78 12.58
C ARG A 302 -12.09 -8.36 12.08
N GLY A 303 -12.30 -7.06 11.87
CA GLY A 303 -13.62 -6.56 11.52
C GLY A 303 -14.17 -7.33 10.31
N SER A 304 -15.47 -7.37 10.14
CA SER A 304 -16.02 -7.83 8.86
C SER A 304 -16.03 -6.69 7.86
N MET A 305 -16.03 -6.99 6.56
CA MET A 305 -16.35 -6.01 5.52
C MET A 305 -17.71 -5.33 5.79
N LYS A 306 -18.63 -6.02 6.46
CA LYS A 306 -19.94 -5.48 6.87
C LYS A 306 -19.81 -4.31 7.87
N ASP A 307 -18.75 -4.29 8.67
CA ASP A 307 -18.57 -3.26 9.70
C ASP A 307 -18.23 -1.89 9.09
N LEU A 308 -17.73 -1.85 7.85
CA LEU A 308 -17.52 -0.60 7.09
C LEU A 308 -18.83 0.13 6.75
N PHE A 309 -19.96 -0.60 6.74
CA PHE A 309 -21.29 -0.08 6.43
C PHE A 309 -22.11 0.23 7.69
N MET A 310 -21.49 0.19 8.88
CA MET A 310 -22.14 0.66 10.09
C MET A 310 -22.53 2.14 9.94
N PRO A 311 -23.64 2.60 10.56
CA PRO A 311 -24.14 3.96 10.40
C PRO A 311 -23.12 5.06 10.69
N GLU A 312 -22.16 4.77 11.58
CA GLU A 312 -21.06 5.64 11.96
C GLU A 312 -20.03 5.85 10.84
N PHE A 313 -19.75 4.82 10.04
CA PHE A 313 -18.69 4.81 9.03
C PHE A 313 -19.19 4.84 7.59
N GLN A 314 -20.46 4.48 7.33
CA GLN A 314 -21.01 4.35 5.96
C GLN A 314 -20.75 5.58 5.07
N LYS A 315 -20.89 6.81 5.61
CA LYS A 315 -20.64 8.04 4.86
C LYS A 315 -19.16 8.22 4.55
N THR A 316 -18.31 7.96 5.54
CA THR A 316 -16.85 7.99 5.40
C THR A 316 -16.38 6.98 4.35
N THR A 317 -16.86 5.73 4.44
CA THR A 317 -16.55 4.66 3.49
C THR A 317 -16.96 5.04 2.07
N PHE A 318 -18.18 5.53 1.88
CA PHE A 318 -18.68 5.93 0.56
C PHE A 318 -17.85 7.05 -0.07
N PHE A 319 -17.57 8.13 0.68
CA PHE A 319 -16.75 9.22 0.15
C PHE A 319 -15.30 8.79 -0.09
N LEU A 320 -14.72 7.96 0.79
CA LEU A 320 -13.39 7.40 0.57
C LEU A 320 -13.33 6.54 -0.69
N TRP A 321 -14.35 5.72 -0.96
CA TRP A 321 -14.39 4.92 -2.18
C TRP A 321 -14.37 5.79 -3.45
N ILE A 322 -15.12 6.90 -3.45
CA ILE A 322 -15.08 7.88 -4.55
C ILE A 322 -13.70 8.50 -4.64
N ILE A 323 -13.14 8.97 -3.54
CA ILE A 323 -11.81 9.62 -3.49
C ILE A 323 -10.73 8.69 -4.04
N TRP A 324 -10.70 7.44 -3.61
CA TRP A 324 -9.70 6.46 -4.05
C TRP A 324 -9.88 6.06 -5.51
N LEU A 325 -11.13 5.84 -5.95
CA LEU A 325 -11.43 5.58 -7.36
C LEU A 325 -10.93 6.73 -8.24
N VAL A 326 -11.27 7.97 -7.88
CA VAL A 326 -10.89 9.16 -8.66
C VAL A 326 -9.39 9.44 -8.56
N ALA A 327 -8.77 9.23 -7.40
CA ALA A 327 -7.32 9.37 -7.24
C ALA A 327 -6.57 8.48 -8.21
N ALA A 328 -6.88 7.18 -8.24
CA ALA A 328 -6.21 6.24 -9.12
C ALA A 328 -6.56 6.45 -10.60
N PHE A 329 -7.84 6.72 -10.90
CA PHE A 329 -8.26 7.07 -12.27
C PHE A 329 -7.50 8.29 -12.79
N SER A 330 -7.33 9.33 -11.97
CA SER A 330 -6.68 10.58 -12.37
C SER A 330 -5.16 10.48 -12.35
N TYR A 331 -4.56 9.77 -11.39
CA TYR A 331 -3.11 9.61 -11.27
C TYR A 331 -2.55 8.79 -12.43
N TYR A 332 -3.10 7.59 -12.67
CA TYR A 332 -2.67 6.79 -13.82
C TYR A 332 -3.16 7.41 -15.14
N GLY A 333 -4.30 8.09 -15.12
CA GLY A 333 -4.83 8.82 -16.27
C GLY A 333 -3.93 9.94 -16.75
N ILE A 334 -3.44 10.83 -15.87
CA ILE A 334 -2.51 11.90 -16.27
C ILE A 334 -1.22 11.32 -16.85
N VAL A 335 -0.74 10.17 -16.35
CA VAL A 335 0.47 9.50 -16.87
C VAL A 335 0.23 9.01 -18.31
N LEU A 336 -0.83 8.25 -18.55
CA LEU A 336 -1.18 7.70 -19.87
C LEU A 336 -1.60 8.79 -20.86
N MET A 337 -2.39 9.76 -20.38
CA MET A 337 -2.91 10.86 -21.17
C MET A 337 -1.76 11.76 -21.65
N THR A 338 -0.75 12.03 -20.81
CA THR A 338 0.37 12.89 -21.21
C THR A 338 1.16 12.31 -22.38
N THR A 339 1.42 11.00 -22.38
CA THR A 339 2.16 10.35 -23.47
C THR A 339 1.36 10.34 -24.77
N GLU A 340 0.07 9.99 -24.72
CA GLU A 340 -0.80 9.97 -25.90
C GLU A 340 -1.09 11.40 -26.41
N LEU A 341 -1.22 12.40 -25.52
CA LEU A 341 -1.45 13.80 -25.90
C LEU A 341 -0.28 14.38 -26.71
N PHE A 342 0.96 14.00 -26.37
CA PHE A 342 2.16 14.42 -27.14
C PHE A 342 2.30 13.67 -28.47
N GLU A 343 1.66 12.52 -28.63
CA GLU A 343 1.59 11.79 -29.90
C GLU A 343 0.64 12.46 -30.90
N ILE A 344 -0.47 13.02 -30.41
CA ILE A 344 -1.51 13.61 -31.25
C ILE A 344 -1.02 14.85 -32.01
N SER A 345 -1.39 14.89 -33.30
CA SER A 345 -1.06 15.96 -34.24
C SER A 345 -2.24 16.89 -34.54
N ASP A 346 -2.86 17.44 -33.49
CA ASP A 346 -4.02 18.35 -33.61
C ASP A 346 -3.65 19.84 -33.74
N GLY A 347 -2.35 20.17 -33.72
CA GLY A 347 -1.85 21.56 -33.81
C GLY A 347 -2.04 22.39 -32.54
N CYS A 348 -2.68 21.85 -31.50
CA CYS A 348 -3.11 22.56 -30.30
C CYS A 348 -2.35 22.06 -29.05
N HIS A 349 -2.12 20.75 -28.94
CA HIS A 349 -1.54 20.12 -27.75
C HIS A 349 -0.08 19.67 -27.93
N GLY A 350 0.76 20.52 -28.51
CA GLY A 350 2.21 20.28 -28.60
C GLY A 350 2.74 19.87 -29.98
N SER A 351 1.89 19.89 -31.00
CA SER A 351 2.27 19.70 -32.41
C SER A 351 2.44 21.03 -33.14
N SER A 352 3.64 21.30 -33.66
CA SER A 352 3.98 22.49 -34.47
C SER A 352 3.68 22.33 -35.97
N VAL A 353 2.87 21.32 -36.33
CA VAL A 353 2.57 20.97 -37.72
C VAL A 353 1.34 21.75 -38.19
N LYS A 354 1.52 22.59 -39.22
CA LYS A 354 0.41 23.05 -40.05
C LYS A 354 -0.19 21.79 -40.71
N VAL A 355 -1.45 21.50 -40.42
CA VAL A 355 -2.15 20.32 -40.94
C VAL A 355 -2.32 20.43 -42.46
N GLU A 356 -1.30 20.01 -43.21
CA GLU A 356 -1.51 19.52 -44.58
C GLU A 356 -1.95 18.08 -44.45
N GLN A 357 -3.25 17.81 -44.62
CA GLN A 357 -3.84 16.48 -44.55
C GLN A 357 -3.21 15.54 -45.59
N PRO A 358 -2.42 14.51 -45.20
CA PRO A 358 -2.26 13.34 -46.05
C PRO A 358 -3.42 12.38 -45.73
N CYS A 359 -3.99 11.74 -46.75
CA CYS A 359 -5.04 10.72 -46.59
C CYS A 359 -4.58 9.43 -45.85
N PHE A 360 -3.36 9.39 -45.31
CA PHE A 360 -2.84 8.28 -44.51
C PHE A 360 -2.38 8.82 -43.16
N VAL A 361 -3.06 8.40 -42.08
CA VAL A 361 -2.61 8.65 -40.70
C VAL A 361 -1.34 7.84 -40.48
N GLN A 362 -0.20 8.49 -40.61
CA GLN A 362 1.10 7.87 -40.37
C GLN A 362 1.36 7.92 -38.85
N CYS A 363 1.50 6.75 -38.21
CA CYS A 363 1.77 6.68 -36.77
C CYS A 363 3.08 7.39 -36.45
N LYS A 364 3.04 8.38 -35.56
CA LYS A 364 4.20 9.20 -35.18
C LYS A 364 4.66 8.77 -33.79
N GLY A 365 5.74 8.01 -33.73
CA GLY A 365 6.35 7.66 -32.45
C GLY A 365 6.84 8.89 -31.67
N LEU A 366 6.94 8.73 -30.34
CA LEU A 366 7.51 9.72 -29.43
C LEU A 366 8.95 10.08 -29.84
N THR A 367 9.21 11.38 -29.96
CA THR A 367 10.51 11.97 -30.27
C THR A 367 11.30 12.26 -29.00
N THR A 368 12.61 12.51 -29.12
CA THR A 368 13.46 12.89 -27.98
C THR A 368 12.93 14.10 -27.20
N SER A 369 12.33 15.09 -27.88
CA SER A 369 11.67 16.21 -27.20
C SER A 369 10.46 15.79 -26.38
N ASP A 370 9.68 14.81 -26.84
CA ASP A 370 8.52 14.29 -26.08
C ASP A 370 8.99 13.60 -24.79
N TYR A 371 10.06 12.81 -24.86
CA TYR A 371 10.66 12.19 -23.67
C TYR A 371 11.25 13.21 -22.68
N VAL A 372 11.82 14.33 -23.17
CA VAL A 372 12.28 15.42 -22.29
C VAL A 372 11.10 16.09 -21.58
N ASP A 373 9.99 16.35 -22.27
CA ASP A 373 8.77 16.89 -21.65
C ASP A 373 8.13 15.90 -20.65
N LEU A 374 8.14 14.60 -20.97
CA LEU A 374 7.72 13.53 -20.05
C LEU A 374 8.60 13.48 -18.80
N THR A 375 9.91 13.71 -18.96
CA THR A 375 10.84 13.77 -17.81
C THR A 375 10.48 14.96 -16.93
N TRP A 376 10.24 16.13 -17.52
CA TRP A 376 9.85 17.33 -16.78
C TRP A 376 8.54 17.12 -16.01
N THR A 377 7.49 16.63 -16.67
CA THR A 377 6.20 16.38 -16.00
C THR A 377 6.33 15.35 -14.89
N THR A 378 7.09 14.27 -15.09
CA THR A 378 7.29 13.22 -14.07
C THR A 378 8.10 13.73 -12.87
N PHE A 379 9.07 14.62 -13.10
CA PHE A 379 9.83 15.26 -12.03
C PHE A 379 8.95 16.07 -11.06
N ALA A 380 7.74 16.47 -11.47
CA ALA A 380 6.78 17.18 -10.64
C ALA A 380 6.34 16.40 -9.38
N GLU A 381 6.48 15.08 -9.38
CA GLU A 381 6.14 14.26 -8.21
C GLU A 381 7.00 14.61 -6.99
N PHE A 382 8.29 14.93 -7.16
CA PHE A 382 9.17 15.31 -6.06
C PHE A 382 8.70 16.58 -5.32
N PRO A 383 8.58 17.75 -5.97
CA PRO A 383 8.07 18.95 -5.29
C PRO A 383 6.62 18.76 -4.81
N GLY A 384 5.80 18.00 -5.56
CA GLY A 384 4.43 17.65 -5.14
C GLY A 384 4.39 16.98 -3.78
N LEU A 385 5.26 15.99 -3.52
CA LEU A 385 5.34 15.30 -2.23
C LEU A 385 5.67 16.27 -1.08
N PHE A 386 6.65 17.16 -1.24
CA PHE A 386 7.01 18.13 -0.19
C PHE A 386 5.89 19.14 0.07
N VAL A 387 5.22 19.62 -0.98
CA VAL A 387 4.05 20.51 -0.86
C VAL A 387 2.93 19.80 -0.12
N THR A 388 2.65 18.54 -0.45
CA THR A 388 1.60 17.72 0.20
C THR A 388 1.86 17.58 1.69
N VAL A 389 3.09 17.19 2.08
CA VAL A 389 3.47 17.05 3.50
C VAL A 389 3.27 18.36 4.25
N PHE A 390 3.72 19.47 3.67
CA PHE A 390 3.53 20.80 4.25
C PHE A 390 2.04 21.17 4.41
N LEU A 391 1.20 20.88 3.40
CA LEU A 391 -0.23 21.16 3.45
C LEU A 391 -0.96 20.30 4.50
N ILE A 392 -0.64 19.00 4.59
CA ILE A 392 -1.23 18.08 5.57
C ILE A 392 -1.00 18.58 7.01
N GLU A 393 0.18 19.12 7.30
CA GLU A 393 0.51 19.68 8.62
C GLU A 393 -0.22 21.02 8.87
N ARG A 394 -0.31 21.88 7.85
CA ARG A 394 -0.90 23.22 8.00
C ARG A 394 -2.42 23.22 8.01
N ILE A 395 -3.07 22.70 6.97
CA ILE A 395 -4.52 22.82 6.76
C ILE A 395 -5.30 21.55 7.11
N GLY A 396 -4.62 20.45 7.43
CA GLY A 396 -5.26 19.17 7.75
C GLY A 396 -5.47 18.28 6.52
N ARG A 397 -5.80 17.01 6.74
CA ARG A 397 -5.75 15.98 5.68
C ARG A 397 -6.91 16.17 4.70
N LYS A 398 -8.10 16.43 5.23
CA LYS A 398 -9.34 16.57 4.46
C LYS A 398 -9.27 17.72 3.46
N PHE A 399 -8.86 18.89 3.95
CA PHE A 399 -8.73 20.09 3.12
C PHE A 399 -7.56 19.99 2.13
N THR A 400 -6.47 19.32 2.51
CA THR A 400 -5.34 19.06 1.60
C THR A 400 -5.80 18.23 0.39
N MET A 401 -6.46 17.09 0.63
CA MET A 401 -7.01 16.26 -0.47
C MET A 401 -7.95 17.06 -1.37
N GLY A 402 -8.89 17.81 -0.77
CA GLY A 402 -9.85 18.61 -1.55
C GLY A 402 -9.17 19.69 -2.41
N PHE A 403 -8.18 20.38 -1.84
CA PHE A 403 -7.39 21.40 -2.53
C PHE A 403 -6.58 20.79 -3.68
N GLU A 404 -5.91 19.66 -3.44
CA GLU A 404 -5.11 18.97 -4.45
C GLU A 404 -5.95 18.49 -5.64
N PHE A 405 -7.11 17.87 -5.39
CA PHE A 405 -8.05 17.52 -6.46
C PHE A 405 -8.57 18.73 -7.23
N PHE A 406 -8.79 19.86 -6.54
CA PHE A 406 -9.27 21.07 -7.18
C PHE A 406 -8.21 21.66 -8.11
N VAL A 407 -6.98 21.79 -7.63
CA VAL A 407 -5.86 22.29 -8.43
C VAL A 407 -5.60 21.36 -9.61
N PHE A 408 -5.58 20.04 -9.42
CA PHE A 408 -5.48 19.08 -10.52
C PHE A 408 -6.60 19.30 -11.55
N GLY A 409 -7.86 19.33 -11.12
CA GLY A 409 -9.01 19.50 -12.02
C GLY A 409 -8.94 20.79 -12.84
N VAL A 410 -8.57 21.91 -12.20
CA VAL A 410 -8.40 23.19 -12.90
C VAL A 410 -7.27 23.13 -13.93
N PHE A 411 -6.08 22.66 -13.56
CA PHE A 411 -4.94 22.62 -14.47
C PHE A 411 -5.11 21.62 -15.62
N VAL A 412 -5.80 20.51 -15.40
CA VAL A 412 -6.19 19.59 -16.47
C VAL A 412 -7.22 20.25 -17.39
N LEU A 413 -8.22 20.97 -16.87
CA LEU A 413 -9.17 21.70 -17.72
C LEU A 413 -8.49 22.81 -18.53
N LEU A 414 -7.49 23.51 -17.95
CA LEU A 414 -6.68 24.49 -18.65
C LEU A 414 -5.85 23.86 -19.79
N ALA A 415 -5.52 22.57 -19.70
CA ALA A 415 -4.83 21.86 -20.78
C ALA A 415 -5.66 21.77 -22.06
N ASN A 416 -6.99 21.95 -22.02
CA ASN A 416 -7.84 22.08 -23.21
C ASN A 416 -7.58 23.37 -24.01
N ILE A 417 -6.95 24.39 -23.41
CA ILE A 417 -6.71 25.65 -24.10
C ILE A 417 -5.51 25.47 -25.03
N CYS A 418 -5.70 25.69 -26.33
CA CYS A 418 -4.61 25.68 -27.29
C CYS A 418 -3.53 26.68 -26.91
N THR A 419 -2.36 26.17 -26.56
CA THR A 419 -1.26 26.96 -26.02
C THR A 419 0.08 26.43 -26.52
N SER A 420 1.15 27.14 -26.21
CA SER A 420 2.49 26.69 -26.57
C SER A 420 2.89 25.45 -25.78
N ARG A 421 3.71 24.59 -26.39
CA ARG A 421 4.17 23.33 -25.79
C ARG A 421 4.75 23.49 -24.37
N PRO A 422 5.61 24.49 -24.06
CA PRO A 422 6.11 24.67 -22.69
C PRO A 422 5.01 25.01 -21.68
N VAL A 423 3.96 25.74 -22.09
CA VAL A 423 2.84 26.10 -21.21
C VAL A 423 1.98 24.86 -20.94
N LEU A 424 1.74 24.01 -21.94
CA LEU A 424 1.07 22.73 -21.75
C LEU A 424 1.87 21.82 -20.81
N THR A 425 3.19 21.67 -21.03
CA THR A 425 4.07 20.90 -20.15
C THR A 425 4.01 21.44 -18.71
N PHE A 426 3.94 22.76 -18.52
CA PHE A 426 3.76 23.37 -17.20
C PHE A 426 2.39 23.03 -16.57
N PHE A 427 1.29 23.06 -17.33
CA PHE A 427 -0.02 22.66 -16.80
C PHE A 427 -0.02 21.19 -16.36
N LEU A 428 0.56 20.30 -17.16
CA LEU A 428 0.69 18.88 -16.85
C LEU A 428 1.63 18.62 -15.67
N PHE A 429 2.71 19.40 -15.54
CA PHE A 429 3.62 19.38 -14.39
C PHE A 429 2.85 19.68 -13.10
N VAL A 430 2.11 20.79 -13.07
CA VAL A 430 1.33 21.18 -11.88
C VAL A 430 0.25 20.14 -11.60
N ALA A 431 -0.52 19.72 -12.61
CA ALA A 431 -1.53 18.68 -12.44
C ALA A 431 -0.93 17.41 -11.82
N ARG A 432 0.18 16.89 -12.37
CA ARG A 432 0.82 15.66 -11.89
C ARG A 432 1.32 15.78 -10.45
N ALA A 433 1.90 16.91 -10.07
CA ALA A 433 2.36 17.16 -8.69
C ALA A 433 1.20 17.06 -7.69
N PHE A 434 0.07 17.71 -7.98
CA PHE A 434 -1.07 17.77 -7.06
C PHE A 434 -1.86 16.47 -7.01
N ILE A 435 -2.04 15.75 -8.12
CA ILE A 435 -2.76 14.46 -8.07
C ILE A 435 -1.96 13.36 -7.38
N SER A 436 -0.63 13.37 -7.52
CA SER A 436 0.24 12.51 -6.71
C SER A 436 0.06 12.80 -5.22
N GLY A 437 0.07 14.09 -4.84
CA GLY A 437 -0.22 14.54 -3.48
C GLY A 437 -1.57 14.06 -2.93
N ALA A 438 -2.65 14.25 -3.70
CA ALA A 438 -4.00 13.83 -3.32
C ALA A 438 -4.07 12.33 -3.02
N PHE A 439 -3.38 11.52 -3.84
CA PHE A 439 -3.35 10.09 -3.64
C PHE A 439 -2.61 9.73 -2.34
N GLN A 440 -1.48 10.37 -2.06
CA GLN A 440 -0.71 10.16 -0.83
C GLN A 440 -1.47 10.60 0.43
N ALA A 441 -2.15 11.75 0.36
CA ALA A 441 -2.99 12.22 1.45
C ALA A 441 -4.13 11.24 1.76
N ALA A 442 -4.69 10.56 0.76
CA ALA A 442 -5.68 9.51 0.94
C ALA A 442 -5.10 8.25 1.63
N TYR A 443 -3.86 7.85 1.30
CA TYR A 443 -3.13 6.77 1.98
C TYR A 443 -2.90 7.06 3.47
N VAL A 444 -2.67 8.32 3.84
CA VAL A 444 -2.49 8.75 5.24
C VAL A 444 -3.83 8.85 5.97
N TYR A 445 -4.84 9.47 5.36
CA TYR A 445 -6.13 9.72 6.00
C TYR A 445 -6.93 8.43 6.29
N THR A 446 -6.90 7.46 5.38
CA THR A 446 -7.69 6.22 5.47
C THR A 446 -7.41 5.40 6.74
N PRO A 447 -6.15 5.06 7.10
CA PRO A 447 -5.86 4.36 8.35
C PRO A 447 -6.07 5.23 9.59
N GLU A 448 -6.00 6.56 9.48
CA GLU A 448 -6.27 7.48 10.61
C GLU A 448 -7.76 7.52 10.97
N VAL A 449 -8.68 7.41 10.00
CA VAL A 449 -10.13 7.53 10.25
C VAL A 449 -10.76 6.26 10.82
N TYR A 450 -10.22 5.09 10.47
CA TYR A 450 -10.74 3.80 10.93
C TYR A 450 -10.11 3.35 12.27
N PRO A 451 -10.88 2.70 13.15
CA PRO A 451 -10.34 2.10 14.37
C PRO A 451 -9.40 0.94 14.04
N THR A 452 -8.46 0.64 14.94
CA THR A 452 -7.36 -0.33 14.71
C THR A 452 -7.83 -1.70 14.18
N SER A 453 -8.98 -2.20 14.63
CA SER A 453 -9.55 -3.48 14.20
C SER A 453 -10.05 -3.49 12.74
N MET A 454 -10.31 -2.32 12.16
CA MET A 454 -10.89 -2.17 10.82
C MET A 454 -9.99 -1.47 9.82
N ARG A 455 -8.84 -0.91 10.25
CA ARG A 455 -7.92 -0.15 9.37
C ARG A 455 -7.50 -0.91 8.12
N ALA A 456 -7.06 -2.15 8.29
CA ALA A 456 -6.60 -2.99 7.18
C ALA A 456 -7.73 -3.24 6.16
N ILE A 457 -8.96 -3.41 6.64
CA ILE A 457 -10.14 -3.69 5.83
C ILE A 457 -10.62 -2.42 5.13
N GLY A 458 -10.64 -1.29 5.84
CA GLY A 458 -10.95 0.02 5.28
C GLY A 458 -9.99 0.37 4.15
N LEU A 459 -8.68 0.31 4.40
CA LEU A 459 -7.65 0.56 3.39
C LEU A 459 -7.72 -0.44 2.22
N GLY A 460 -7.93 -1.74 2.50
CA GLY A 460 -8.09 -2.76 1.47
C GLY A 460 -9.30 -2.52 0.55
N SER A 461 -10.45 -2.16 1.12
CA SER A 461 -11.66 -1.84 0.34
C SER A 461 -11.48 -0.60 -0.53
N CYS A 462 -10.82 0.44 0.00
CA CYS A 462 -10.53 1.66 -0.73
C CYS A 462 -9.52 1.40 -1.87
N SER A 463 -8.49 0.60 -1.60
CA SER A 463 -7.51 0.16 -2.61
C SER A 463 -8.18 -0.61 -3.74
N MET A 464 -9.13 -1.51 -3.45
CA MET A 464 -9.92 -2.20 -4.48
C MET A 464 -10.68 -1.21 -5.38
N MET A 465 -11.31 -0.19 -4.80
CA MET A 465 -12.00 0.86 -5.57
C MET A 465 -11.04 1.70 -6.42
N ALA A 466 -9.84 2.00 -5.92
CA ALA A 466 -8.78 2.61 -6.72
C ALA A 466 -8.39 1.76 -7.94
N ARG A 467 -8.30 0.42 -7.79
CA ARG A 467 -8.01 -0.46 -8.93
C ARG A 467 -9.09 -0.42 -10.00
N ILE A 468 -10.37 -0.27 -9.63
CA ILE A 468 -11.44 -0.07 -10.61
C ILE A 468 -11.21 1.22 -11.41
N GLY A 469 -10.87 2.32 -10.75
CA GLY A 469 -10.50 3.57 -11.43
C GLY A 469 -9.32 3.40 -12.39
N ALA A 470 -8.30 2.65 -11.97
CA ALA A 470 -7.13 2.35 -12.78
C ALA A 470 -7.41 1.39 -13.97
N ILE A 471 -8.41 0.53 -13.88
CA ILE A 471 -8.87 -0.33 -14.98
C ILE A 471 -9.64 0.48 -16.03
N VAL A 472 -10.37 1.51 -15.61
CA VAL A 472 -11.20 2.34 -16.51
C VAL A 472 -10.38 3.41 -17.23
N THR A 473 -9.35 3.97 -16.58
CA THR A 473 -8.57 5.08 -17.14
C THR A 473 -7.92 4.83 -18.52
N PRO A 474 -7.42 3.64 -18.89
CA PRO A 474 -6.81 3.43 -20.20
C PRO A 474 -7.81 3.64 -21.35
N PHE A 475 -9.08 3.29 -21.15
CA PHE A 475 -10.12 3.55 -22.15
C PHE A 475 -10.36 5.04 -22.35
N VAL A 476 -10.26 5.85 -21.29
CA VAL A 476 -10.40 7.31 -21.41
C VAL A 476 -9.12 7.94 -21.98
N ALA A 477 -7.95 7.55 -21.48
CA ALA A 477 -6.67 8.12 -21.88
C ALA A 477 -6.22 7.72 -23.29
N GLN A 478 -6.55 6.52 -23.76
CA GLN A 478 -5.99 5.95 -25.00
C GLN A 478 -7.04 5.75 -26.11
N VAL A 479 -8.31 5.49 -25.76
CA VAL A 479 -9.39 5.37 -26.76
C VAL A 479 -10.09 6.71 -26.96
N LEU A 480 -10.69 7.24 -25.89
CA LEU A 480 -11.50 8.46 -25.97
C LEU A 480 -10.68 9.68 -26.39
N LEU A 481 -9.42 9.75 -25.97
CA LEU A 481 -8.51 10.84 -26.34
C LEU A 481 -8.20 10.88 -27.84
N LYS A 482 -8.16 9.72 -28.51
CA LYS A 482 -7.98 9.64 -29.97
C LYS A 482 -9.23 10.05 -30.75
N GLU A 483 -10.41 9.84 -30.17
CA GLU A 483 -11.68 10.31 -30.74
C GLU A 483 -11.89 11.82 -30.49
N SER A 484 -11.63 12.27 -29.27
CA SER A 484 -11.77 13.66 -28.86
C SER A 484 -10.88 13.98 -27.65
N SER A 485 -9.78 14.69 -27.91
CA SER A 485 -8.86 15.17 -26.87
C SER A 485 -9.58 16.03 -25.82
N TYR A 486 -10.44 16.95 -26.27
CA TYR A 486 -11.22 17.82 -25.38
C TYR A 486 -12.13 17.05 -24.41
N LEU A 487 -12.80 16.01 -24.89
CA LEU A 487 -13.72 15.22 -24.07
C LEU A 487 -12.96 14.39 -23.04
N ALA A 488 -11.84 13.77 -23.42
CA ALA A 488 -11.01 12.99 -22.51
C ALA A 488 -10.41 13.86 -21.39
N ILE A 489 -9.79 14.99 -21.74
CA ILE A 489 -9.21 15.94 -20.77
C ILE A 489 -10.30 16.50 -19.84
N SER A 490 -11.46 16.89 -20.40
CA SER A 490 -12.58 17.39 -19.60
C SER A 490 -13.15 16.35 -18.64
N THR A 491 -13.13 15.06 -19.02
CA THR A 491 -13.58 13.97 -18.15
C THR A 491 -12.72 13.88 -16.88
N TYR A 492 -11.39 13.93 -17.01
CA TYR A 492 -10.49 13.98 -15.85
C TYR A 492 -10.75 15.21 -15.00
N GLY A 493 -10.85 16.39 -15.62
CA GLY A 493 -11.10 17.65 -14.91
C GLY A 493 -12.39 17.65 -14.08
N VAL A 494 -13.51 17.24 -14.69
CA VAL A 494 -14.83 17.24 -14.03
C VAL A 494 -14.90 16.21 -12.91
N ILE A 495 -14.40 14.99 -13.13
CA ILE A 495 -14.43 13.93 -12.12
C ILE A 495 -13.59 14.32 -10.90
N SER A 496 -12.46 15.02 -11.10
CA SER A 496 -11.67 15.51 -9.98
C SER A 496 -12.35 16.63 -9.19
N ILE A 497 -13.13 17.50 -9.83
CA ILE A 497 -13.96 18.49 -9.11
C ILE A 497 -15.04 17.78 -8.25
N VAL A 498 -15.60 16.67 -8.74
CA VAL A 498 -16.52 15.85 -7.92
C VAL A 498 -15.77 15.25 -6.72
N ALA A 499 -14.54 14.79 -6.89
CA ALA A 499 -13.71 14.29 -5.79
C ALA A 499 -13.34 15.40 -4.78
N THR A 500 -13.14 16.64 -5.21
CA THR A 500 -13.01 17.80 -4.30
C THR A 500 -14.24 17.92 -3.41
N GLY A 501 -15.44 17.81 -3.98
CA GLY A 501 -16.69 17.80 -3.22
C GLY A 501 -16.74 16.64 -2.22
N ALA A 502 -16.41 15.42 -2.66
CA ALA A 502 -16.37 14.24 -1.79
C ALA A 502 -15.38 14.41 -0.62
N ALA A 503 -14.18 14.96 -0.87
CA ALA A 503 -13.19 15.24 0.15
C ALA A 503 -13.70 16.27 1.16
N ILE A 504 -14.31 17.38 0.71
CA ILE A 504 -14.86 18.41 1.61
C ILE A 504 -16.09 17.91 2.39
N LEU A 505 -16.81 16.91 1.88
CA LEU A 505 -17.96 16.30 2.56
C LEU A 505 -17.59 15.20 3.57
N LEU A 506 -16.30 14.81 3.65
CA LEU A 506 -15.85 13.83 4.65
C LEU A 506 -16.22 14.30 6.07
N PRO A 507 -16.83 13.43 6.90
CA PRO A 507 -17.38 13.86 8.19
C PRO A 507 -16.33 14.12 9.27
N ILE A 508 -15.12 13.56 9.13
CA ILE A 508 -14.11 13.53 10.19
C ILE A 508 -12.81 14.18 9.68
N GLU A 509 -12.31 15.20 10.36
CA GLU A 509 -10.92 15.64 10.23
C GLU A 509 -10.04 14.85 11.23
N THR A 510 -8.88 14.37 10.78
CA THR A 510 -7.97 13.52 11.56
C THR A 510 -6.79 14.29 12.16
N LYS A 511 -6.55 15.55 11.72
CA LYS A 511 -5.50 16.41 12.27
C LYS A 511 -5.57 16.51 13.80
N GLY A 512 -4.50 16.06 14.47
CA GLY A 512 -4.32 16.21 15.92
C GLY A 512 -5.22 15.32 16.79
N LYS A 513 -5.91 14.32 16.21
CA LYS A 513 -6.71 13.37 16.99
C LYS A 513 -5.90 12.14 17.35
N GLU A 514 -5.95 11.74 18.61
CA GLU A 514 -5.45 10.44 19.04
C GLU A 514 -6.25 9.32 18.37
N MET A 515 -5.54 8.23 18.05
CA MET A 515 -6.11 7.06 17.42
C MET A 515 -7.22 6.48 18.30
N LYS A 516 -8.47 6.43 17.79
CA LYS A 516 -9.58 5.78 18.51
C LYS A 516 -9.29 4.28 18.66
N VAL A 517 -8.85 3.88 19.85
CA VAL A 517 -8.86 2.49 20.27
C VAL A 517 -10.32 2.16 20.57
N ARG A 518 -10.89 1.17 19.87
CA ARG A 518 -12.22 0.66 20.21
C ARG A 518 -12.06 -0.09 21.53
N LEU A 519 -12.26 0.61 22.64
CA LEU A 519 -12.53 -0.01 23.93
C LEU A 519 -13.93 -0.59 23.80
N THR A 520 -13.99 -1.89 23.51
CA THR A 520 -15.23 -2.67 23.56
C THR A 520 -15.77 -2.72 24.98
#